data_AF-A0ABD4Z177-F1
#
_entry.id   AF-A0ABD4Z177-F1
#
_cell.length_a   1.000
_cell.length_b   1.000
_cell.length_c   1.000
_cell.angle_alpha   90.00
_cell.angle_beta   90.00
_cell.angle_gamma   90.00
#
_symmetry.space_group_name_H-M   'P 1'
#
loop_
_entity.id
_entity.type
_entity.pdbx_description
1 polymer ?
#
loop_
_entity_poly.entity_id
_entity_poly.type
_entity_poly.pdbx_seq_one_letter_code
_entity_poly.pdbx_strand_id
1 'polypeptide(L)'
;MHHYIVLLSDLSYQLGLIGIAEYEERREIAYWLSNGGEGKFDPRGGRHDEPERPRGNDERSQSDVVSGQGGAGSSGDDPIDRRSRFIALNKWMFTVGDPDCYPSVPHGHFHRKTNGWPKLNPYTGRVFADVHAEDPSHRLTKAEMKSLWNDEDFVEHCRKQVLWYSDFAPEYAFPRARFGKLHFPKW
;
A
#
# COMPACT_ATOMS: atom_id res chain seq x y z
N MET A 1 3.20 6.96 29.53
CA MET A 1 1.96 6.57 28.82
C MET A 1 2.16 6.52 27.30
N HIS A 2 2.67 7.59 26.66
CA HIS A 2 2.91 7.63 25.22
C HIS A 2 3.82 6.49 24.68
N HIS A 3 4.86 6.08 25.41
CA HIS A 3 5.70 4.93 25.03
C HIS A 3 4.90 3.62 24.83
N TYR A 4 3.84 3.39 25.62
CA TYR A 4 2.99 2.20 25.45
C TYR A 4 2.13 2.28 24.20
N ILE A 5 1.69 3.49 23.81
CA ILE A 5 0.93 3.68 22.57
C ILE A 5 1.82 3.36 21.37
N VAL A 6 3.07 3.85 21.36
CA VAL A 6 4.04 3.53 20.30
C VAL A 6 4.29 2.02 20.24
N LEU A 7 4.59 1.39 21.39
CA LEU A 7 4.85 -0.05 21.45
C LEU A 7 3.66 -0.89 20.97
N LEU A 8 2.44 -0.59 21.42
CA LEU A 8 1.24 -1.32 21.01
C LEU A 8 0.91 -1.09 19.53
N SER A 9 1.17 0.11 19.01
CA SER A 9 0.97 0.43 17.58
C SER A 9 1.97 -0.34 16.72
N ASP A 10 3.23 -0.39 17.13
CA ASP A 10 4.26 -1.19 16.48
C ASP A 10 3.90 -2.68 16.43
N LEU A 11 3.52 -3.26 17.57
CA LEU A 11 3.11 -4.67 17.65
C LEU A 11 1.87 -4.93 16.80
N SER A 12 0.86 -4.07 16.89
CA SER A 12 -0.37 -4.20 16.12
C SER A 12 -0.12 -4.12 14.62
N TYR A 13 0.74 -3.21 14.18
CA TYR A 13 1.10 -3.07 12.77
C TYR A 13 1.89 -4.29 12.27
N GLN A 14 2.89 -4.74 13.05
CA GLN A 14 3.71 -5.91 12.72
C GLN A 14 2.91 -7.21 12.65
N LEU A 15 1.93 -7.37 13.54
CA LEU A 15 1.01 -8.51 13.55
C LEU A 15 -0.10 -8.38 12.49
N GLY A 16 -0.17 -7.26 11.76
CA GLY A 16 -1.20 -7.01 10.75
C GLY A 16 -2.59 -6.87 11.35
N LEU A 17 -2.69 -6.33 12.58
CA LEU A 17 -3.94 -5.96 13.24
C LEU A 17 -4.42 -4.57 12.79
N ILE A 18 -3.49 -3.65 12.51
CA ILE A 18 -3.78 -2.26 12.10
C ILE A 18 -3.06 -1.86 10.81
N GLY A 19 -3.59 -0.85 10.14
CA GLY A 19 -3.11 -0.39 8.81
C GLY A 19 -1.97 0.60 8.94
N ILE A 20 -1.36 1.01 7.84
CA ILE A 20 -0.30 2.03 7.91
C ILE A 20 -0.85 3.38 8.36
N ALA A 21 -2.00 3.80 7.83
CA ALA A 21 -2.55 5.10 8.18
C ALA A 21 -2.97 5.12 9.65
N GLU A 22 -3.62 4.06 10.13
CA GLU A 22 -3.91 3.91 11.57
C GLU A 22 -2.63 3.86 12.43
N TYR A 23 -1.56 3.24 11.94
CA TYR A 23 -0.26 3.24 12.62
C TYR A 23 0.33 4.66 12.72
N GLU A 24 0.29 5.43 11.63
CA GLU A 24 0.76 6.81 11.58
C GLU A 24 -0.06 7.71 12.50
N GLU A 25 -1.39 7.65 12.45
CA GLU A 25 -2.29 8.38 13.35
C GLU A 25 -1.98 8.08 14.82
N ARG A 26 -1.83 6.80 15.18
CA ARG A 26 -1.50 6.42 16.56
C ARG A 26 -0.14 6.96 17.00
N ARG A 27 0.84 7.08 16.09
CA ARG A 27 2.14 7.69 16.38
C ARG A 27 2.03 9.21 16.55
N GLU A 28 1.26 9.88 15.70
CA GLU A 28 0.99 11.31 15.83
C GLU A 28 0.31 11.63 17.16
N ILE A 29 -0.69 10.83 17.55
CA ILE A 29 -1.36 10.94 18.86
C ILE A 29 -0.37 10.73 20.00
N ALA A 30 0.51 9.72 19.92
CA ALA A 30 1.51 9.48 20.96
C ALA A 30 2.48 10.65 21.14
N TYR A 31 2.91 11.26 20.03
CA TYR A 31 3.78 12.45 20.04
C TYR A 31 3.06 13.71 20.52
N TRP A 32 1.78 13.87 20.18
CA TRP A 32 0.95 14.95 20.71
C TRP A 32 0.81 14.85 22.23
N LEU A 33 0.50 13.65 22.73
CA LEU A 33 0.42 13.36 24.17
C LEU A 33 1.76 13.54 24.91
N SER A 34 2.90 13.28 24.27
CA SER A 34 4.22 13.46 24.90
C SER A 34 4.59 14.93 25.12
N ASN A 35 4.04 15.84 24.31
CA ASN A 35 4.31 17.27 24.39
C ASN A 35 3.27 18.05 25.22
N GLY A 36 2.44 17.35 26.01
CA GLY A 36 1.42 17.97 26.86
C GLY A 36 0.22 18.56 26.10
N GLY A 37 0.12 18.36 24.78
CA GLY A 37 -0.95 18.90 23.95
C GLY A 37 -0.98 20.43 23.81
N GLU A 38 -0.09 21.17 24.47
CA GLU A 38 -0.06 22.63 24.44
C GLU A 38 0.52 23.16 23.12
N GLY A 39 -0.27 23.96 22.41
CA GLY A 39 0.17 24.72 21.23
C GLY A 39 0.31 23.94 19.91
N LYS A 40 -0.05 22.65 19.85
CA LYS A 40 -0.04 21.84 18.62
C LYS A 40 -1.44 21.37 18.23
N PHE A 41 -1.70 21.34 16.92
CA PHE A 41 -2.92 20.81 16.32
C PHE A 41 -3.21 19.39 16.85
N ASP A 42 -4.44 19.15 17.30
CA ASP A 42 -4.89 17.82 17.73
C ASP A 42 -5.06 16.92 16.50
N PRO A 43 -4.24 15.88 16.33
CA PRO A 43 -4.30 15.01 15.14
C PRO A 43 -5.62 14.24 15.02
N ARG A 44 -6.42 14.16 16.10
CA ARG A 44 -7.74 13.50 16.09
C ARG A 44 -8.84 14.35 15.46
N GLY A 45 -8.59 15.66 15.24
CA GLY A 45 -9.56 16.59 14.67
C GLY A 45 -9.89 16.35 13.19
N GLY A 46 -9.22 15.40 12.54
CA GLY A 46 -9.38 15.07 11.13
C GLY A 46 -8.66 16.07 10.22
N ARG A 47 -7.80 15.57 9.33
CA ARG A 47 -7.41 16.31 8.12
C ARG A 47 -8.49 16.05 7.06
N HIS A 48 -9.64 16.67 7.20
CA HIS A 48 -10.70 16.59 6.18
C HIS A 48 -10.42 17.60 5.05
N ASP A 49 -9.49 17.24 4.17
CA ASP A 49 -9.40 17.78 2.81
C ASP A 49 -9.27 16.61 1.82
N GLU A 50 -10.10 15.59 1.96
CA GLU A 50 -10.35 14.64 0.88
C GLU A 50 -11.58 15.14 0.11
N PRO A 51 -11.47 15.51 -1.18
CA PRO A 51 -12.61 15.93 -1.95
C PRO A 51 -13.59 14.76 -2.08
N GLU A 52 -14.84 14.97 -1.62
CA GLU A 52 -15.93 14.02 -1.82
C GLU A 52 -16.01 13.61 -3.29
N ARG A 53 -15.65 12.36 -3.59
CA ARG A 53 -15.88 11.81 -4.93
C ARG A 53 -17.38 11.52 -5.08
N PRO A 54 -18.00 11.90 -6.21
CA PRO A 54 -19.40 11.57 -6.44
C PRO A 54 -19.55 10.06 -6.52
N ARG A 55 -20.44 9.51 -5.70
CA ARG A 55 -20.86 8.11 -5.75
C ARG A 55 -21.53 7.87 -7.11
N GLY A 56 -20.82 7.22 -8.02
CA GLY A 56 -21.39 6.74 -9.27
C GLY A 56 -22.42 5.64 -8.97
N ASN A 57 -23.64 5.84 -9.45
CA ASN A 57 -24.71 4.84 -9.48
C ASN A 57 -24.26 3.61 -10.28
N ASP A 58 -24.08 2.47 -9.61
CA ASP A 58 -24.07 1.17 -10.27
C ASP A 58 -25.51 0.65 -10.39
N GLU A 59 -26.22 1.11 -11.42
CA GLU A 59 -27.40 0.40 -11.91
C GLU A 59 -26.97 -0.78 -12.80
N ARG A 60 -27.27 -1.98 -12.30
CA ARG A 60 -27.26 -3.23 -13.07
C ARG A 60 -28.05 -3.07 -14.37
N SER A 61 -27.49 -3.50 -15.49
CA SER A 61 -28.26 -4.14 -16.56
C SER A 61 -27.39 -5.09 -17.36
N GLN A 62 -27.75 -6.38 -17.29
CA GLN A 62 -27.35 -7.40 -18.25
C GLN A 62 -28.17 -7.25 -19.52
N SER A 63 -27.54 -7.34 -20.69
CA SER A 63 -27.97 -8.23 -21.79
C SER A 63 -26.98 -8.21 -22.95
N ASP A 64 -26.72 -9.41 -23.47
CA ASP A 64 -25.92 -9.73 -24.66
C ASP A 64 -26.45 -9.06 -25.93
N VAL A 65 -25.57 -8.78 -26.91
CA VAL A 65 -25.61 -9.29 -28.31
C VAL A 65 -24.31 -8.90 -29.05
N VAL A 66 -23.79 -9.89 -29.79
CA VAL A 66 -22.59 -9.93 -30.66
C VAL A 66 -22.68 -8.98 -31.87
N SER A 67 -21.57 -8.30 -32.23
CA SER A 67 -20.99 -8.27 -33.61
C SER A 67 -19.83 -7.28 -33.79
N GLY A 68 -18.71 -7.78 -34.33
CA GLY A 68 -18.05 -7.18 -35.49
C GLY A 68 -17.01 -6.06 -35.31
N GLN A 69 -15.77 -6.42 -35.68
CA GLN A 69 -14.75 -5.60 -36.36
C GLN A 69 -13.87 -4.63 -35.54
N GLY A 70 -12.57 -4.97 -35.54
CA GLY A 70 -11.54 -4.08 -36.10
C GLY A 70 -11.20 -2.84 -35.29
N GLY A 71 -10.32 -3.00 -34.31
CA GLY A 71 -9.62 -1.88 -33.69
C GLY A 71 -8.33 -2.36 -33.08
N ALA A 72 -7.23 -2.24 -33.83
CA ALA A 72 -5.88 -2.35 -33.31
C ALA A 72 -5.65 -1.24 -32.27
N GLY A 73 -6.09 -1.48 -31.04
CA GLY A 73 -5.76 -0.67 -29.88
C GLY A 73 -4.32 -0.97 -29.49
N SER A 74 -3.38 -0.28 -30.16
CA SER A 74 -1.98 -0.22 -29.79
C SER A 74 -1.88 0.20 -28.33
N SER A 75 -1.80 -0.79 -27.44
CA SER A 75 -1.49 -0.57 -26.04
C SER A 75 -0.05 -0.09 -26.03
N GLY A 76 0.13 1.22 -25.85
CA GLY A 76 1.42 1.85 -25.59
C GLY A 76 1.98 1.33 -24.27
N ASP A 77 2.42 0.08 -24.28
CA ASP A 77 3.13 -0.58 -23.19
C ASP A 77 4.60 -0.23 -23.44
N ASP A 78 5.00 0.94 -22.93
CA ASP A 78 6.34 1.47 -23.09
C ASP A 78 7.36 0.40 -22.62
N PRO A 79 8.39 0.04 -23.40
CA PRO A 79 9.31 -1.05 -23.05
C PRO A 79 10.01 -0.86 -21.70
N ILE A 80 10.12 0.38 -21.24
CA ILE A 80 10.64 0.77 -19.92
C ILE A 80 9.71 0.29 -18.80
N ASP A 81 8.39 0.37 -18.99
CA ASP A 81 7.39 -0.04 -18.01
C ASP A 81 7.44 -1.55 -17.74
N ARG A 82 7.78 -2.37 -18.75
CA ARG A 82 7.96 -3.82 -18.53
C ARG A 82 9.10 -4.18 -17.58
N ARG A 83 10.21 -3.43 -17.61
CA ARG A 83 11.39 -3.72 -16.77
C ARG A 83 11.23 -3.25 -15.33
N SER A 84 10.39 -2.25 -15.10
CA SER A 84 10.07 -1.73 -13.78
C SER A 84 8.93 -2.46 -13.09
N ARG A 85 8.27 -3.44 -13.73
CA ARG A 85 7.11 -4.15 -13.19
C ARG A 85 7.45 -5.55 -12.70
N PHE A 86 6.82 -5.95 -11.59
CA PHE A 86 6.81 -7.32 -11.09
C PHE A 86 5.37 -7.76 -10.83
N ILE A 87 4.99 -8.94 -11.30
CA ILE A 87 3.65 -9.50 -11.10
C ILE A 87 3.73 -10.64 -10.10
N ALA A 88 3.17 -10.44 -8.91
CA ALA A 88 3.06 -11.48 -7.90
C ALA A 88 1.69 -12.15 -7.93
N LEU A 89 1.68 -13.47 -7.74
CA LEU A 89 0.45 -14.27 -7.58
C LEU A 89 -0.55 -14.10 -8.74
N ASN A 90 -0.05 -13.76 -9.94
CA ASN A 90 -0.83 -13.43 -11.15
C ASN A 90 -1.87 -12.30 -10.97
N LYS A 91 -1.78 -11.51 -9.90
CA LYS A 91 -2.79 -10.47 -9.57
C LYS A 91 -2.19 -9.14 -9.12
N TRP A 92 -1.05 -9.14 -8.43
CA TRP A 92 -0.49 -7.94 -7.82
C TRP A 92 0.67 -7.39 -8.62
N MET A 93 0.50 -6.20 -9.18
CA MET A 93 1.53 -5.47 -9.91
C MET A 93 2.28 -4.53 -8.97
N PHE A 94 3.59 -4.72 -8.88
CA PHE A 94 4.53 -3.84 -8.21
C PHE A 94 5.32 -3.07 -9.26
N THR A 95 5.54 -1.79 -9.04
CA THR A 95 6.27 -0.94 -9.98
C THR A 95 7.38 -0.18 -9.28
N VAL A 96 8.61 -0.30 -9.79
CA VAL A 96 9.70 0.60 -9.40
C VAL A 96 9.43 1.98 -10.00
N GLY A 97 9.58 3.04 -9.19
CA GLY A 97 9.21 4.39 -9.59
C GLY A 97 7.75 4.74 -9.28
N ASP A 98 7.10 3.98 -8.40
CA ASP A 98 5.78 4.36 -7.90
C ASP A 98 5.92 5.43 -6.80
N PRO A 99 5.40 6.66 -7.00
CA PRO A 99 5.46 7.71 -5.99
C PRO A 99 4.40 7.53 -4.89
N ASP A 100 3.47 6.58 -5.02
CA ASP A 100 2.45 6.32 -4.02
C ASP A 100 3.03 5.48 -2.86
N CYS A 101 2.85 5.95 -1.62
CA CYS A 101 3.35 5.26 -0.43
C CYS A 101 2.32 4.40 0.30
N TYR A 102 1.06 4.42 -0.12
CA TYR A 102 -0.01 3.73 0.59
C TYR A 102 -0.29 2.36 -0.04
N PRO A 103 -0.51 1.28 0.76
CA PRO A 103 -0.42 1.16 2.22
C PRO A 103 1.01 0.87 2.72
N SER A 104 2.00 0.83 1.85
CA SER A 104 3.42 0.73 2.18
C SER A 104 4.28 1.01 0.96
N VAL A 105 5.59 1.18 1.16
CA VAL A 105 6.57 1.17 0.07
C VAL A 105 7.40 -0.13 0.13
N PRO A 106 7.33 -1.01 -0.88
CA PRO A 106 6.40 -0.98 -2.01
C PRO A 106 4.98 -1.41 -1.59
N HIS A 107 4.02 -1.24 -2.51
CA HIS A 107 2.69 -1.82 -2.44
C HIS A 107 2.31 -2.42 -3.81
N GLY A 108 1.32 -3.30 -3.82
CA GLY A 108 0.85 -3.96 -5.04
C GLY A 108 -0.48 -3.37 -5.52
N HIS A 109 -0.58 -3.05 -6.81
CA HIS A 109 -1.84 -2.70 -7.47
C HIS A 109 -2.52 -3.94 -8.03
N PHE A 110 -3.85 -3.98 -7.98
CA PHE A 110 -4.60 -5.09 -8.56
C PHE A 110 -4.59 -5.01 -10.09
N HIS A 111 -4.01 -6.00 -10.77
CA HIS A 111 -3.85 -6.16 -12.23
C HIS A 111 -3.08 -5.06 -12.99
N ARG A 112 -3.25 -3.78 -12.67
CA ARG A 112 -2.66 -2.65 -13.40
C ARG A 112 -2.31 -1.51 -12.45
N LYS A 113 -1.18 -0.83 -12.69
CA LYS A 113 -0.75 0.36 -11.95
C LYS A 113 -1.80 1.50 -11.96
N THR A 114 -2.53 1.66 -13.07
CA THR A 114 -3.57 2.68 -13.20
C THR A 114 -4.77 2.46 -12.27
N ASN A 115 -4.88 1.29 -11.65
CA ASN A 115 -5.94 1.01 -10.69
C ASN A 115 -5.57 1.63 -9.35
N GLY A 116 -6.33 2.64 -8.92
CA GLY A 116 -6.15 3.25 -7.61
C GLY A 116 -6.40 2.28 -6.45
N TRP A 117 -7.26 1.28 -6.65
CA TRP A 117 -7.64 0.28 -5.65
C TRP A 117 -8.05 -1.04 -6.33
N PRO A 118 -8.06 -2.18 -5.61
CA PRO A 118 -7.51 -2.37 -4.28
C PRO A 118 -5.97 -2.37 -4.27
N LYS A 119 -5.38 -2.11 -3.10
CA LYS A 119 -3.94 -2.08 -2.88
C LYS A 119 -3.49 -3.08 -1.83
N LEU A 120 -2.44 -3.84 -2.13
CA LEU A 120 -1.82 -4.81 -1.22
C LEU A 120 -0.66 -4.17 -0.43
N ASN A 121 -0.66 -4.36 0.88
CA ASN A 121 0.53 -4.22 1.72
C ASN A 121 1.31 -5.56 1.72
N PRO A 122 2.42 -5.69 0.96
CA PRO A 122 3.16 -6.94 0.86
C PRO A 122 3.84 -7.35 2.18
N TYR A 123 4.02 -6.45 3.14
CA TYR A 123 4.68 -6.78 4.42
C TYR A 123 3.76 -7.50 5.39
N THR A 124 2.45 -7.24 5.31
CA THR A 124 1.43 -7.78 6.24
C THR A 124 0.40 -8.67 5.55
N GLY A 125 0.35 -8.65 4.22
CA GLY A 125 -0.63 -9.36 3.41
C GLY A 125 -2.00 -8.70 3.36
N ARG A 126 -2.20 -7.57 4.06
CA ARG A 126 -3.49 -6.85 4.10
C ARG A 126 -3.75 -6.15 2.78
N VAL A 127 -5.01 -6.15 2.36
CA VAL A 127 -5.47 -5.48 1.16
C VAL A 127 -6.46 -4.39 1.55
N PHE A 128 -6.43 -3.28 0.83
CA PHE A 128 -7.27 -2.12 1.11
C PHE A 128 -8.07 -1.77 -0.14
N ALA A 129 -9.39 -1.60 0.03
CA ALA A 129 -10.29 -1.12 -1.03
C ALA A 129 -10.36 0.42 -1.07
N ASP A 130 -9.96 1.08 0.02
CA ASP A 130 -9.75 2.53 0.11
C ASP A 130 -8.80 2.84 1.29
N VAL A 131 -8.42 4.11 1.48
CA VAL A 131 -7.69 4.54 2.67
C VAL A 131 -8.52 4.20 3.92
N HIS A 132 -7.90 3.49 4.87
CA HIS A 132 -8.56 2.98 6.09
C HIS A 132 -9.65 1.91 5.87
N ALA A 133 -9.91 1.48 4.63
CA ALA A 133 -10.87 0.42 4.33
C ALA A 133 -10.16 -0.87 3.94
N GLU A 134 -9.86 -1.73 4.92
CA GLU A 134 -9.35 -3.09 4.64
C GLU A 134 -10.42 -3.89 3.88
N ASP A 135 -9.97 -4.64 2.88
CA ASP A 135 -10.73 -5.70 2.22
C ASP A 135 -10.17 -7.08 2.60
N PRO A 136 -10.77 -7.74 3.61
CA PRO A 136 -10.32 -9.06 4.06
C PRO A 136 -10.47 -10.16 3.01
N SER A 137 -11.35 -9.98 2.01
CA SER A 137 -11.63 -11.02 1.00
C SER A 137 -10.44 -11.27 0.06
N HIS A 138 -9.55 -10.29 -0.07
CA HIS A 138 -8.35 -10.36 -0.91
C HIS A 138 -7.05 -10.50 -0.10
N ARG A 139 -7.13 -10.59 1.24
CA ARG A 139 -5.96 -10.70 2.13
C ARG A 139 -5.13 -11.94 1.76
N LEU A 140 -3.81 -11.77 1.71
CA LEU A 140 -2.91 -12.88 1.44
C LEU A 140 -2.90 -13.86 2.60
N THR A 141 -3.03 -15.14 2.27
CA THR A 141 -2.83 -16.25 3.19
C THR A 141 -1.37 -16.36 3.61
N LYS A 142 -1.09 -17.06 4.72
CA LYS A 142 0.29 -17.33 5.16
C LYS A 142 1.11 -18.06 4.08
N ALA A 143 0.48 -18.93 3.31
CA ALA A 143 1.15 -19.64 2.21
C ALA A 143 1.52 -18.69 1.06
N GLU A 144 0.62 -17.80 0.66
CA GLU A 144 0.92 -16.75 -0.33
C GLU A 144 2.01 -15.79 0.16
N MET A 145 1.98 -15.40 1.43
CA MET A 145 3.01 -14.55 2.03
C MET A 145 4.39 -15.21 2.00
N LYS A 146 4.47 -16.51 2.33
CA LYS A 146 5.69 -17.31 2.20
C LYS A 146 6.18 -17.39 0.77
N SER A 147 5.27 -17.69 -0.16
CA SER A 147 5.57 -17.77 -1.59
C SER A 147 6.14 -16.44 -2.10
N LEU A 148 5.51 -15.32 -1.72
CA LEU A 148 5.89 -13.98 -2.11
C LEU A 148 7.29 -13.61 -1.60
N TRP A 149 7.57 -13.82 -0.31
CA TRP A 149 8.85 -13.40 0.29
C TRP A 149 10.01 -14.39 0.11
N ASN A 150 9.74 -15.60 -0.38
CA ASN A 150 10.77 -16.55 -0.82
C ASN A 150 11.14 -16.37 -2.30
N ASP A 151 10.42 -15.54 -3.05
CA ASP A 151 10.75 -15.19 -4.42
C ASP A 151 11.88 -14.14 -4.44
N GLU A 152 13.07 -14.54 -4.91
CA GLU A 152 14.25 -13.67 -4.95
C GLU A 152 14.06 -12.46 -5.87
N ASP A 153 13.32 -12.62 -6.97
CA ASP A 153 13.04 -11.54 -7.92
C ASP A 153 12.10 -10.50 -7.27
N PHE A 154 11.12 -10.96 -6.49
CA PHE A 154 10.27 -10.07 -5.71
C PHE A 154 11.07 -9.28 -4.67
N VAL A 155 11.96 -9.95 -3.94
CA VAL A 155 12.82 -9.31 -2.92
C VAL A 155 13.73 -8.26 -3.55
N GLU A 156 14.34 -8.58 -4.68
CA GLU A 156 15.18 -7.62 -5.43
C GLU A 156 14.35 -6.45 -5.98
N HIS A 157 13.13 -6.70 -6.45
CA HIS A 157 12.21 -5.65 -6.86
C HIS A 157 11.86 -4.71 -5.70
N CYS A 158 11.57 -5.26 -4.52
CA CYS A 158 11.33 -4.47 -3.31
C CYS A 158 12.55 -3.62 -2.94
N ARG A 159 13.75 -4.18 -3.03
CA ARG A 159 15.01 -3.45 -2.81
C ARG A 159 15.13 -2.24 -3.74
N LYS A 160 14.92 -2.44 -5.04
CA LYS A 160 14.98 -1.37 -6.04
C LYS A 160 13.96 -0.27 -5.74
N GLN A 161 12.72 -0.63 -5.43
CA GLN A 161 11.69 0.37 -5.11
C GLN A 161 12.00 1.12 -3.82
N VAL A 162 12.47 0.46 -2.76
CA VAL A 162 12.85 1.14 -1.51
C VAL A 162 14.03 2.11 -1.72
N LEU A 163 15.02 1.72 -2.53
CA LEU A 163 16.14 2.61 -2.86
C LEU A 163 15.66 3.81 -3.67
N TRP A 164 14.91 3.58 -4.75
CA TRP A 164 14.35 4.66 -5.56
C TRP A 164 13.49 5.62 -4.71
N TYR A 165 12.63 5.08 -3.85
CA TYR A 165 11.75 5.89 -3.00
C TYR A 165 12.53 6.67 -1.93
N SER A 166 13.64 6.11 -1.44
CA SER A 166 14.56 6.83 -0.52
C SER A 166 15.15 8.08 -1.18
N ASP A 167 15.44 8.02 -2.48
CA ASP A 167 15.99 9.15 -3.23
C ASP A 167 14.88 10.14 -3.63
N PHE A 168 13.71 9.61 -4.01
CA PHE A 168 12.54 10.40 -4.41
C PHE A 168 11.92 11.20 -3.25
N ALA A 169 11.81 10.59 -2.07
CA ALA A 169 11.24 11.19 -0.87
C ALA A 169 12.14 10.92 0.36
N PRO A 170 13.25 11.66 0.52
CA PRO A 170 14.23 11.43 1.60
C PRO A 170 13.64 11.56 3.02
N GLU A 171 12.59 12.36 3.17
CA GLU A 171 11.88 12.57 4.43
C GLU A 171 10.86 11.45 4.76
N TYR A 172 10.62 10.51 3.84
CA TYR A 172 9.69 9.41 4.08
C TYR A 172 10.24 8.43 5.11
N ALA A 173 9.56 8.34 6.25
CA ALA A 173 9.92 7.42 7.31
C ALA A 173 9.34 6.03 7.04
N PHE A 174 10.16 5.11 6.51
CA PHE A 174 9.72 3.72 6.32
C PHE A 174 9.27 3.12 7.66
N PRO A 175 8.04 2.58 7.77
CA PRO A 175 7.49 2.09 9.04
C PRO A 175 8.34 1.00 9.71
N ARG A 176 9.12 0.26 8.91
CA ARG A 176 10.04 -0.79 9.38
C ARG A 176 11.51 -0.36 9.45
N ALA A 177 11.83 0.92 9.20
CA ALA A 177 13.21 1.44 9.12
C ALA A 177 14.05 1.15 10.36
N ARG A 178 13.44 0.99 11.53
CA ARG A 178 14.15 0.67 12.79
C ARG A 178 14.94 -0.65 12.74
N PHE A 179 14.59 -1.58 11.85
CA PHE A 179 15.34 -2.81 11.62
C PHE A 179 16.30 -2.72 10.43
N GLY A 180 16.39 -1.56 9.80
CA GLY A 180 17.04 -1.32 8.51
C GLY A 180 16.01 -1.22 7.39
N LYS A 181 16.13 -0.19 6.53
CA LYS A 181 15.21 0.04 5.41
C LYS A 181 15.18 -1.09 4.38
N LEU A 182 16.26 -1.86 4.26
CA LEU A 182 16.37 -3.04 3.40
C LEU A 182 16.18 -4.37 4.16
N HIS A 183 15.69 -4.30 5.40
CA HIS A 183 15.39 -5.49 6.19
C HIS A 183 13.97 -5.97 5.91
N PHE A 184 13.85 -6.86 4.93
CA PHE A 184 12.59 -7.47 4.53
C PHE A 184 12.15 -8.59 5.51
N PRO A 185 10.83 -8.85 5.62
CA PRO A 185 10.33 -9.92 6.48
C PRO A 185 10.76 -11.30 5.99
N LYS A 186 10.85 -12.24 6.93
CA LYS A 186 10.97 -13.68 6.68
C LYS A 186 9.66 -14.31 7.12
N TRP A 187 8.99 -15.05 6.24
CA TRP A 187 7.65 -15.62 6.46
C TRP A 187 7.65 -17.15 6.56
#